data_AF-A0AAJ8MW05-F1
#
_entry.id   AF-A0AAJ8MW05-F1
#
_cell.length_a   1.000
_cell.length_b   1.000
_cell.length_c   1.000
_cell.angle_alpha   90.00
_cell.angle_beta   90.00
_cell.angle_gamma   90.00
#
_symmetry.space_group_name_H-M   'P 1'
#
loop_
_entity.id
_entity.type
_entity.pdbx_description
1 polymer ?
#
loop_
_entity_poly.entity_id
_entity_poly.type
_entity_poly.pdbx_seq_one_letter_code
_entity_poly.pdbx_strand_id
1 'polypeptide(L)'
;MLHETYPDVITIAEDVSGMPTLCRPVPEGGVGFDYRLSMAVPDMWIKLLKESTDADWEMGAIVHTLTNRRHMEPSVSYAESHDQALVGDKTLAFWLMDKEMSSADARFIVHTLGGEAYLNFEGNEFGHPE
;
A
#
# COMPACT_ATOMS: atom_id res chain seq x y z
N MET A 1 -4.11 -17.38 -20.30
CA MET A 1 -3.54 -18.68 -19.87
C MET A 1 -3.85 -19.04 -18.42
N LEU A 2 -3.35 -18.32 -17.39
CA LEU A 2 -3.60 -18.72 -15.98
C LEU A 2 -5.09 -18.74 -15.62
N HIS A 3 -5.83 -17.66 -15.91
CA HIS A 3 -7.27 -17.57 -15.67
C HIS A 3 -8.12 -18.51 -16.54
N GLU A 4 -7.57 -19.07 -17.62
CA GLU A 4 -8.27 -20.10 -18.42
C GLU A 4 -8.16 -21.47 -17.75
N THR A 5 -6.98 -21.78 -17.19
CA THR A 5 -6.73 -23.07 -16.52
C THR A 5 -7.27 -23.08 -15.09
N TYR A 6 -7.19 -21.95 -14.39
CA TYR A 6 -7.59 -21.77 -13.00
C TYR A 6 -8.46 -20.52 -12.89
N PRO A 7 -9.79 -20.61 -13.10
CA PRO A 7 -10.66 -19.44 -13.16
C PRO A 7 -10.65 -18.57 -11.89
N ASP A 8 -10.38 -19.17 -10.73
CA ASP A 8 -10.38 -18.49 -9.43
C ASP A 8 -8.96 -18.05 -8.98
N VAL A 9 -7.94 -18.18 -9.84
CA VAL A 9 -6.59 -17.72 -9.50
C VAL A 9 -6.57 -16.20 -9.38
N ILE A 10 -5.83 -15.70 -8.39
CA ILE A 10 -5.56 -14.28 -8.21
C ILE A 10 -4.09 -14.01 -8.54
N THR A 11 -3.86 -13.02 -9.39
CA THR A 11 -2.56 -12.56 -9.83
C THR A 11 -2.37 -11.10 -9.39
N ILE A 12 -1.22 -10.81 -8.80
CA ILE A 12 -0.88 -9.49 -8.28
C ILE A 12 0.39 -9.03 -8.96
N ALA A 13 0.35 -7.83 -9.55
CA ALA A 13 1.53 -7.20 -10.13
C ALA A 13 2.23 -6.29 -9.11
N GLU A 14 3.53 -6.48 -8.97
CA GLU A 14 4.43 -5.53 -8.33
C GLU A 14 4.98 -4.60 -9.43
N ASP A 15 4.33 -3.44 -9.62
CA ASP A 15 4.73 -2.42 -10.58
C ASP A 15 4.74 -1.03 -9.95
N VAL A 16 5.95 -0.48 -9.81
CA VAL A 16 6.17 0.88 -9.31
C VAL A 16 5.84 1.94 -10.37
N SER A 17 5.84 1.58 -11.66
CA SER A 17 5.76 2.58 -12.75
C SER A 17 4.39 3.24 -12.88
N GLY A 18 3.31 2.56 -12.47
CA GLY A 18 1.98 3.12 -12.67
C GLY A 18 1.33 2.69 -13.98
N MET A 19 1.82 1.63 -14.65
CA MET A 19 1.42 1.29 -16.02
C MET A 19 -0.10 1.19 -16.15
N PRO A 20 -0.74 2.04 -16.99
CA PRO A 20 -2.17 1.92 -17.26
C PRO A 20 -2.51 0.57 -17.88
N THR A 21 -3.71 0.07 -17.62
CA THR A 21 -4.25 -1.19 -18.17
C THR A 21 -3.54 -2.46 -17.72
N LEU A 22 -2.61 -2.38 -16.77
CA LEU A 22 -1.94 -3.53 -16.16
C LEU A 22 -2.97 -4.49 -15.53
N CYS A 23 -3.99 -3.92 -14.86
CA CYS A 23 -5.04 -4.69 -14.21
C CYS A 23 -6.36 -4.72 -15.00
N ARG A 24 -6.30 -4.54 -16.33
CA ARG A 24 -7.46 -4.67 -17.23
C ARG A 24 -7.44 -6.02 -17.97
N PRO A 25 -8.59 -6.57 -18.34
CA PRO A 25 -8.67 -7.83 -19.09
C PRO A 25 -7.88 -7.79 -20.40
N VAL A 26 -7.26 -8.92 -20.76
CA VAL A 26 -6.54 -9.08 -22.04
C VAL A 26 -7.42 -8.77 -23.27
N PRO A 27 -8.71 -9.17 -23.32
CA PRO A 27 -9.59 -8.81 -24.45
C PRO A 27 -9.82 -7.29 -24.62
N GLU A 28 -9.61 -6.49 -23.57
CA GLU A 28 -9.69 -5.02 -23.62
C GLU A 28 -8.35 -4.37 -24.01
N GLY A 29 -7.30 -5.16 -24.25
CA GLY A 29 -5.93 -4.68 -24.47
C GLY A 29 -5.15 -4.42 -23.17
N GLY A 30 -5.63 -4.91 -22.03
CA GLY A 30 -4.88 -4.92 -20.78
C GLY A 30 -3.89 -6.06 -20.67
N VAL A 31 -3.08 -6.06 -19.61
CA VAL A 31 -2.09 -7.12 -19.33
C VAL A 31 -2.74 -8.34 -18.66
N GLY A 32 -3.82 -8.12 -17.91
CA GLY A 32 -4.63 -9.19 -17.33
C GLY A 32 -4.28 -9.59 -15.90
N PHE A 33 -3.58 -8.74 -15.13
CA PHE A 33 -3.48 -8.94 -13.68
C PHE A 33 -4.78 -8.58 -12.97
N ASP A 34 -5.07 -9.18 -11.82
CA ASP A 34 -6.28 -8.86 -11.04
C ASP A 34 -6.06 -7.64 -10.14
N TYR A 35 -4.88 -7.55 -9.54
CA TYR A 35 -4.49 -6.46 -8.65
C TYR A 35 -3.09 -5.94 -8.96
N ARG A 36 -2.81 -4.74 -8.47
CA ARG A 36 -1.47 -4.19 -8.35
C ARG A 36 -1.19 -3.70 -6.94
N LEU A 37 0.09 -3.64 -6.58
CA LEU A 37 0.51 -3.05 -5.30
C LEU A 37 0.42 -1.51 -5.32
N SER A 38 -0.14 -0.91 -4.27
CA SER A 38 -0.17 0.53 -4.03
C SER A 38 1.13 1.03 -3.40
N MET A 39 2.23 0.97 -4.17
CA MET A 39 3.59 1.21 -3.64
C MET A 39 3.83 2.65 -3.15
N ALA A 40 3.00 3.62 -3.57
CA ALA A 40 3.10 5.00 -3.12
C ALA A 40 2.64 5.23 -1.66
N VAL A 41 1.85 4.29 -1.09
CA VAL A 41 1.29 4.44 0.26
C VAL A 41 2.37 4.31 1.35
N PRO A 42 3.24 3.29 1.34
CA PRO A 42 4.40 3.24 2.25
C PRO A 42 5.31 4.46 2.12
N ASP A 43 5.63 4.89 0.89
CA ASP A 43 6.51 6.04 0.64
C ASP A 43 5.97 7.34 1.26
N MET A 44 4.66 7.54 1.20
CA MET A 44 3.98 8.66 1.86
C MET A 44 4.19 8.63 3.37
N TRP A 45 4.00 7.47 4.02
CA TRP A 45 4.22 7.35 5.46
C TRP A 45 5.67 7.61 5.84
N ILE A 46 6.62 7.02 5.11
CA ILE A 46 8.06 7.26 5.32
C ILE A 46 8.37 8.75 5.25
N LYS A 47 7.88 9.43 4.21
CA LYS A 47 8.11 10.87 4.01
C LYS A 47 7.55 11.70 5.16
N LEU A 48 6.28 11.47 5.53
CA LEU A 48 5.63 12.19 6.63
C LEU A 48 6.35 12.00 7.97
N LEU A 49 6.88 10.80 8.21
CA LEU A 49 7.55 10.46 9.47
C LEU A 49 8.98 10.97 9.55
N LYS A 50 9.70 11.05 8.41
CA LYS A 50 11.08 11.54 8.34
C LYS A 50 11.17 13.06 8.21
N GLU A 51 10.25 13.69 7.48
CA GLU A 51 10.41 15.06 6.99
C GLU A 51 9.43 16.06 7.63
N SER A 52 8.45 15.61 8.41
CA SER A 52 7.38 16.49 8.91
C SER A 52 7.02 16.20 10.37
N THR A 53 6.59 17.23 11.09
CA THR A 53 6.01 17.05 12.42
C THR A 53 4.51 16.75 12.28
N ASP A 54 3.91 16.16 13.32
CA ASP A 54 2.50 15.73 13.29
C ASP A 54 1.54 16.91 13.03
N ALA A 55 1.91 18.13 13.46
CA ALA A 55 1.15 19.35 13.24
C ALA A 55 1.18 19.84 11.77
N ASP A 56 2.19 19.44 10.99
CA ASP A 56 2.37 19.83 9.60
C ASP A 56 1.68 18.85 8.62
N TRP A 57 1.00 17.83 9.14
CA TRP A 57 0.40 16.80 8.30
C TRP A 57 -0.85 17.32 7.60
N GLU A 58 -0.73 17.44 6.28
CA GLU A 58 -1.84 17.80 5.40
C GLU A 58 -2.76 16.59 5.15
N MET A 59 -3.84 16.50 5.93
CA MET A 59 -4.82 15.41 5.83
C MET A 59 -5.37 15.23 4.41
N GLY A 60 -5.54 16.33 3.66
CA GLY A 60 -5.97 16.27 2.27
C GLY A 60 -4.97 15.54 1.35
N ALA A 61 -3.67 15.70 1.59
CA ALA A 61 -2.62 15.01 0.84
C ALA A 61 -2.58 13.52 1.17
N ILE A 62 -2.82 13.14 2.43
CA ILE A 62 -2.94 11.75 2.86
C ILE A 62 -4.12 11.07 2.16
N VAL A 63 -5.31 11.68 2.27
CA VAL A 63 -6.52 11.14 1.63
C VAL A 63 -6.35 11.07 0.11
N HIS A 64 -5.76 12.10 -0.50
CA HIS A 64 -5.49 12.08 -1.94
C HIS A 64 -4.59 10.90 -2.32
N THR A 65 -3.50 10.67 -1.59
CA THR A 65 -2.58 9.55 -1.90
C THR A 65 -3.25 8.19 -1.75
N LEU A 66 -4.07 8.01 -0.70
CA LEU A 66 -4.80 6.76 -0.46
C LEU A 66 -5.90 6.52 -1.52
N THR A 67 -6.48 7.57 -2.08
CA THR A 67 -7.62 7.47 -3.00
C THR A 67 -7.27 7.74 -4.48
N ASN A 68 -6.05 8.17 -4.79
CA ASN A 68 -5.58 8.45 -6.15
C ASN A 68 -5.29 7.14 -6.90
N ARG A 69 -6.37 6.49 -7.34
CA ARG A 69 -6.37 5.14 -7.91
C ARG A 69 -7.16 5.14 -9.21
N ARG A 70 -6.78 4.28 -10.15
CA ARG A 70 -7.48 4.18 -11.44
C ARG A 70 -8.77 3.39 -11.25
N HIS A 71 -9.89 3.98 -11.66
CA HIS A 71 -11.17 3.28 -11.61
C HIS A 71 -11.08 1.99 -12.45
N MET A 72 -11.65 0.89 -11.93
CA MET A 72 -11.65 -0.43 -12.57
C MET A 72 -10.27 -1.11 -12.68
N GLU A 73 -9.26 -0.64 -11.95
CA GLU A 73 -7.96 -1.31 -11.77
C GLU A 73 -7.71 -1.51 -10.27
N PRO A 74 -8.07 -2.68 -9.72
CA PRO A 74 -8.00 -2.93 -8.28
C PRO A 74 -6.57 -2.85 -7.72
N SER A 75 -6.44 -2.34 -6.50
CA SER A 75 -5.16 -2.22 -5.82
C SER A 75 -5.13 -2.87 -4.45
N VAL A 76 -3.99 -3.48 -4.11
CA VAL A 76 -3.66 -4.00 -2.79
C VAL A 76 -2.84 -2.94 -2.06
N SER A 77 -3.35 -2.48 -0.93
CA SER A 77 -2.71 -1.44 -0.13
C SER A 77 -2.15 -1.97 1.17
N TYR A 78 -1.06 -1.36 1.62
CA TYR A 78 -0.31 -1.76 2.80
C TYR A 78 0.41 -0.53 3.35
N ALA A 79 0.51 -0.44 4.68
CA ALA A 79 1.05 0.76 5.34
C ALA A 79 2.59 0.78 5.33
N GLU A 80 3.22 -0.39 5.29
CA GLU A 80 4.66 -0.57 5.34
C GLU A 80 5.07 -1.83 4.57
N SER A 81 6.23 -1.83 3.93
CA SER A 81 6.78 -2.91 3.11
C SER A 81 7.77 -3.80 3.87
N HIS A 82 8.06 -4.99 3.34
CA HIS A 82 9.14 -5.84 3.85
C HIS A 82 10.54 -5.22 3.67
N ASP A 83 10.75 -4.41 2.63
CA ASP A 83 12.03 -3.73 2.40
C ASP A 83 12.39 -2.79 3.56
N GLN A 84 11.38 -2.16 4.16
CA GLN A 84 11.58 -1.30 5.33
C GLN A 84 12.12 -2.09 6.52
N ALA A 85 11.69 -3.33 6.71
CA ALA A 85 12.18 -4.20 7.79
C ALA A 85 13.60 -4.76 7.53
N LEU A 86 14.05 -4.82 6.28
CA LEU A 86 15.32 -5.48 5.91
C LEU A 86 16.46 -4.51 5.61
N VAL A 87 16.16 -3.31 5.09
CA VAL A 87 17.17 -2.38 4.53
C VAL A 87 17.66 -1.35 5.56
N GLY A 88 17.32 -1.53 6.84
CA GLY A 88 17.72 -0.64 7.93
C GLY A 88 16.93 0.66 8.00
N ASP A 89 15.72 0.67 7.44
CA ASP A 89 14.72 1.69 7.76
C ASP A 89 13.94 1.26 9.00
N LYS A 90 13.29 2.21 9.67
CA LYS A 90 12.51 1.92 10.87
C LYS A 90 11.10 1.47 10.48
N THR A 91 10.56 0.48 11.21
CA THR A 91 9.15 0.09 11.08
C THR A 91 8.21 1.24 11.42
N LEU A 92 6.96 1.19 10.93
CA LEU A 92 5.95 2.20 11.22
C LEU A 92 5.70 2.33 12.73
N ALA A 93 5.73 1.21 13.44
CA ALA A 93 5.62 1.18 14.91
C ALA A 93 6.77 1.93 15.59
N PHE A 94 8.00 1.79 15.10
CA PHE A 94 9.17 2.45 15.67
C PHE A 94 9.20 3.95 15.38
N TRP A 95 8.71 4.37 14.21
CA TRP A 95 8.54 5.79 13.88
C TRP A 95 7.46 6.51 14.69
N LEU A 96 6.40 5.79 15.04
CA LEU A 96 5.24 6.33 15.75
C LEU A 96 5.31 6.13 17.27
N MET A 97 6.38 5.52 17.77
CA MET A 97 6.61 5.38 19.21
C MET A 97 6.74 6.80 19.81
N ASP A 98 5.82 7.17 20.70
CA ASP A 98 5.65 8.49 21.34
C ASP A 98 4.94 9.59 20.52
N LYS A 99 4.35 9.29 19.36
CA LYS A 99 3.50 10.22 18.59
C LYS A 99 2.01 10.09 18.95
N GLU A 100 1.20 11.09 18.58
CA GLU A 100 -0.26 11.04 18.85
C GLU A 100 -0.96 9.93 18.05
N MET A 101 -0.50 9.68 16.82
CA MET A 101 -1.03 8.62 15.97
C MET A 101 -0.30 7.30 16.22
N SER A 102 -1.05 6.20 16.38
CA SER A 102 -0.47 4.87 16.49
C SER A 102 -0.29 4.18 15.13
N SER A 103 0.55 3.15 15.08
CA SER A 103 0.68 2.31 13.88
C SER A 103 -0.63 1.59 13.53
N ALA A 104 -1.50 1.34 14.51
CA ALA A 104 -2.82 0.78 14.28
C ALA A 104 -3.75 1.77 13.54
N ASP A 105 -3.68 3.06 13.88
CA ASP A 105 -4.49 4.10 13.21
C ASP A 105 -4.07 4.28 11.75
N ALA A 106 -2.76 4.31 11.49
CA ALA A 106 -2.21 4.35 10.14
C ALA A 106 -2.62 3.11 9.32
N ARG A 107 -2.55 1.90 9.90
CA ARG A 107 -3.04 0.69 9.24
C ARG A 107 -4.54 0.75 8.97
N PHE A 108 -5.33 1.26 9.91
CA PHE A 108 -6.77 1.36 9.75
C PHE A 108 -7.18 2.30 8.60
N ILE A 109 -6.57 3.48 8.50
CA ILE A 109 -6.87 4.41 7.40
C ILE A 109 -6.43 3.85 6.04
N VAL A 110 -5.29 3.14 5.99
CA VAL A 110 -4.84 2.45 4.76
C VAL A 110 -5.79 1.33 4.38
N HIS A 111 -6.22 0.51 5.35
CA HIS A 111 -7.15 -0.59 5.12
C HIS A 111 -8.51 -0.12 4.59
N THR A 112 -8.98 1.03 5.07
CA THR A 112 -10.32 1.54 4.74
C THR A 112 -10.37 2.42 3.49
N LEU A 113 -9.31 3.16 3.18
CA LEU A 113 -9.29 4.10 2.04
C LEU A 113 -8.37 3.67 0.90
N GLY A 114 -7.36 2.84 1.17
CA GLY A 114 -6.23 2.65 0.28
C GLY A 114 -6.49 1.72 -0.91
N GLY A 115 -7.48 0.83 -0.85
CA GLY A 115 -7.48 -0.34 -1.74
C GLY A 115 -8.79 -1.09 -1.82
N GLU A 116 -8.86 -2.01 -2.79
CA GLU A 116 -9.85 -3.10 -2.81
C GLU A 116 -9.37 -4.31 -1.99
N ALA A 117 -8.08 -4.34 -1.63
CA ALA A 117 -7.48 -5.37 -0.80
C ALA A 117 -6.42 -4.77 0.12
N TYR A 118 -6.09 -5.50 1.19
CA TYR A 118 -5.09 -5.11 2.17
C TYR A 118 -4.03 -6.19 2.33
N LEU A 119 -2.78 -5.76 2.49
CA LEU A 119 -1.64 -6.62 2.77
C LEU A 119 -0.95 -6.17 4.07
N ASN A 120 -0.47 -7.15 4.82
CA ASN A 120 0.34 -6.93 6.01
C ASN A 120 1.51 -7.91 5.99
N PHE A 121 2.72 -7.41 6.24
CA PHE A 121 3.90 -8.26 6.41
C PHE A 121 3.95 -8.78 7.85
N GLU A 122 4.34 -10.03 8.02
CA GLU A 122 4.38 -10.71 9.31
C GLU A 122 5.20 -9.91 10.35
N GLY A 123 4.64 -9.76 11.55
CA GLY A 123 5.20 -8.98 12.65
C GLY A 123 4.67 -7.55 12.72
N ASN A 124 4.37 -6.93 11.59
CA ASN A 124 3.93 -5.53 11.54
C ASN A 124 2.53 -5.32 12.13
N GLU A 125 1.70 -6.37 12.16
CA GLU A 125 0.35 -6.32 12.72
C GLU A 125 0.33 -5.95 14.20
N PHE A 126 1.38 -6.32 14.94
CA PHE A 126 1.56 -5.99 16.36
C PHE A 126 2.75 -5.03 16.61
N GLY A 127 3.35 -4.50 15.54
CA GLY A 127 4.49 -3.59 15.64
C GLY A 127 5.74 -4.26 16.18
N HIS A 128 6.12 -5.40 15.59
CA HIS A 128 7.34 -6.13 15.95
C HIS A 128 8.54 -5.17 16.02
N PRO A 129 9.26 -5.12 17.16
CA PRO A 129 10.49 -4.33 17.28
C PRO A 129 11.61 -4.94 16.44
N GLU A 130 12.59 -4.16 15.98
CA GLU A 130 13.82 -4.70 15.36
C GLU A 130 14.57 -5.67 16.29
#